data_AF-A0A8J8DNG8-F1
#
_entry.id   AF-A0A8J8DNG8-F1
#
_cell.length_a   1.000
_cell.length_b   1.000
_cell.length_c   1.000
_cell.angle_alpha   90.00
_cell.angle_beta   90.00
_cell.angle_gamma   90.00
#
_symmetry.space_group_name_H-M   'P 1'
#
loop_
_entity.id
_entity.type
_entity.pdbx_description
1 polymer ?
#
loop_
_entity_poly.entity_id
_entity_poly.type
_entity_poly.pdbx_seq_one_letter_code
_entity_poly.pdbx_strand_id
1 'polypeptide(L)'
;MSELLRLLTTVIREIEEDGFQPKIALVGPKFAEKGMKELKDLNLKVYIVEELNCDAIIGDPRFIGHLRKASRRVSLEPLMEEKEFWEEIEEIQKL
;
A
#
# COMPACT_ATOMS: atom_id res chain seq x y z
N MET A 1 13.96 -6.64 -3.51
CA MET A 1 12.54 -6.64 -3.09
C MET A 1 12.21 -5.21 -2.74
N SER A 2 11.22 -4.57 -3.37
CA SER A 2 10.91 -3.17 -3.07
C SER A 2 10.40 -3.03 -1.64
N GLU A 3 10.63 -1.86 -1.05
CA GLU A 3 10.19 -1.55 0.32
C GLU A 3 8.66 -1.59 0.44
N LEU A 4 7.97 -1.07 -0.59
CA LEU A 4 6.52 -1.19 -0.72
C LEU A 4 6.07 -2.65 -0.75
N LEU A 5 6.72 -3.53 -1.51
CA LEU A 5 6.35 -4.95 -1.55
C LEU A 5 6.49 -5.61 -0.17
N ARG A 6 7.53 -5.26 0.60
CA ARG A 6 7.71 -5.74 1.97
C ARG A 6 6.57 -5.25 2.88
N LEU A 7 6.26 -3.96 2.83
CA LEU A 7 5.16 -3.36 3.60
C LEU A 7 3.82 -4.03 3.29
N LEU A 8 3.48 -4.17 2.01
CA LEU A 8 2.23 -4.81 1.58
C LEU A 8 2.17 -6.30 1.98
N THR A 9 3.29 -7.01 1.91
CA THR A 9 3.38 -8.41 2.35
C THR A 9 3.14 -8.55 3.85
N THR A 10 3.73 -7.67 4.66
CA THR A 10 3.51 -7.64 6.12
C THR A 10 2.03 -7.39 6.42
N VAL A 11 1.43 -6.38 5.77
CA VAL A 11 0.01 -6.05 5.94
C VAL A 11 -0.91 -7.22 5.58
N ILE A 12 -0.62 -7.91 4.47
CA ILE A 12 -1.37 -9.11 4.08
C ILE A 12 -1.30 -10.19 5.16
N ARG A 13 -0.10 -10.48 5.67
CA ARG A 13 0.10 -11.51 6.70
C ARG A 13 -0.66 -11.18 7.97
N GLU A 14 -0.64 -9.94 8.43
CA GLU A 14 -1.41 -9.53 9.61
C GLU A 14 -2.92 -9.76 9.46
N ILE A 15 -3.46 -9.48 8.26
CA ILE A 15 -4.88 -9.73 7.96
C ILE A 15 -5.16 -11.25 7.92
N GLU A 16 -4.22 -12.05 7.39
CA GLU A 16 -4.31 -13.52 7.37
C GLU A 16 -4.22 -14.13 8.77
N GLU A 17 -3.34 -13.62 9.65
CA GLU A 17 -3.22 -14.02 11.05
C GLU A 17 -4.49 -13.70 11.86
N ASP A 18 -5.18 -12.63 11.50
CA ASP A 18 -6.52 -12.29 12.02
C ASP A 18 -7.63 -13.22 11.48
N GLY A 19 -7.30 -14.18 10.59
CA GLY A 19 -8.21 -15.20 10.06
C GLY A 19 -8.94 -14.81 8.77
N PHE A 20 -8.50 -13.76 8.09
CA PHE A 20 -9.13 -13.26 6.86
C PHE A 20 -8.32 -13.64 5.61
N GLN A 21 -8.92 -13.44 4.43
CA GLN A 21 -8.26 -13.69 3.15
C GLN A 21 -8.22 -12.40 2.34
N PRO A 22 -7.16 -11.59 2.45
CA PRO A 22 -7.05 -10.37 1.66
C PRO A 22 -6.89 -10.72 0.18
N LYS A 23 -7.83 -10.27 -0.64
CA LYS A 23 -7.87 -10.55 -2.09
C LYS A 23 -8.07 -9.31 -2.94
N ILE A 24 -8.35 -8.16 -2.31
CA ILE A 24 -8.56 -6.91 -3.02
C ILE A 24 -7.70 -5.79 -2.44
N ALA A 25 -7.42 -4.80 -3.29
CA ALA A 25 -6.90 -3.51 -2.90
C ALA A 25 -7.78 -2.39 -3.48
N LEU A 26 -8.32 -1.53 -2.63
CA LEU A 26 -8.91 -0.26 -3.03
C LEU A 26 -7.77 0.77 -2.98
N VAL A 27 -7.44 1.41 -4.08
CA VAL A 27 -6.22 2.23 -4.16
C VAL A 27 -6.51 3.59 -4.73
N GLY A 28 -5.87 4.61 -4.17
CA GLY A 28 -5.87 5.94 -4.74
C GLY A 28 -5.01 6.02 -6.01
N PRO A 29 -5.27 7.01 -6.88
CA PRO A 29 -4.56 7.17 -8.14
C PRO A 29 -3.04 7.29 -7.96
N LYS A 30 -2.57 8.10 -7.00
CA LYS A 30 -1.12 8.25 -6.73
C LYS A 30 -0.50 6.98 -6.13
N PHE A 31 -1.27 6.23 -5.35
CA PHE A 31 -0.82 4.91 -4.90
C PHE A 31 -0.61 3.97 -6.10
N ALA A 32 -1.58 3.93 -7.01
CA ALA A 32 -1.54 3.06 -8.18
C ALA A 32 -0.35 3.38 -9.09
N GLU A 33 -0.02 4.66 -9.32
CA GLU A 33 1.12 5.06 -10.14
C GLU A 33 2.44 4.41 -9.70
N LYS A 34 2.65 4.29 -8.39
CA LYS A 34 3.90 3.78 -7.81
C LYS A 34 3.83 2.29 -7.43
N GLY A 35 2.66 1.80 -7.04
CA GLY A 35 2.49 0.48 -6.41
C GLY A 35 1.74 -0.57 -7.24
N MET A 36 1.26 -0.23 -8.44
CA MET A 36 0.47 -1.17 -9.26
C MET A 36 1.22 -2.48 -9.58
N LYS A 37 2.54 -2.42 -9.75
CA LYS A 37 3.35 -3.61 -10.01
C LYS A 37 3.33 -4.55 -8.81
N GLU A 38 3.65 -4.03 -7.62
CA GLU A 38 3.67 -4.79 -6.37
C GLU A 38 2.31 -5.39 -6.04
N LEU A 39 1.22 -4.63 -6.25
CA LEU A 39 -0.15 -5.11 -6.04
C LEU A 39 -0.50 -6.29 -6.95
N LYS A 40 -0.04 -6.27 -8.21
CA LYS A 40 -0.21 -7.37 -9.16
C LYS A 40 0.64 -8.58 -8.79
N ASP A 41 1.88 -8.36 -8.35
CA ASP A 41 2.79 -9.43 -7.89
C ASP A 41 2.22 -10.18 -6.68
N LEU A 42 1.45 -9.48 -5.83
CA LEU A 42 0.71 -10.05 -4.69
C LEU A 42 -0.64 -10.68 -5.06
N ASN A 43 -0.97 -10.71 -6.36
CA ASN A 43 -2.21 -11.28 -6.89
C ASN A 43 -3.49 -10.69 -6.27
N LEU A 44 -3.45 -9.39 -5.92
CA LEU A 44 -4.62 -8.65 -5.44
C LEU A 44 -5.43 -8.11 -6.62
N LYS A 45 -6.75 -8.19 -6.51
CA LYS A 45 -7.64 -7.48 -7.44
C LYS A 45 -7.69 -6.01 -7.06
N VAL A 46 -7.23 -5.15 -7.96
CA VAL A 46 -7.09 -3.71 -7.71
C VAL A 46 -8.31 -2.94 -8.22
N TYR A 47 -8.82 -2.01 -7.40
CA TYR A 47 -9.87 -1.06 -7.76
C TYR A 47 -9.39 0.35 -7.44
N ILE A 48 -9.50 1.26 -8.41
CA ILE A 48 -9.14 2.66 -8.19
C ILE A 48 -10.30 3.38 -7.48
N VAL A 49 -9.98 4.12 -6.42
CA VAL A 49 -10.89 4.97 -5.65
C VAL A 49 -10.23 6.34 -5.53
N GLU A 50 -10.73 7.33 -6.27
CA GLU A 50 -10.12 8.66 -6.41
C GLU A 50 -9.87 9.34 -5.05
N GLU A 51 -10.81 9.19 -4.12
CA GLU A 51 -10.78 9.80 -2.79
C GLU A 51 -9.64 9.28 -1.90
N LEU A 52 -9.04 8.13 -2.24
CA LEU A 52 -7.92 7.57 -1.48
C LEU A 52 -6.57 8.20 -1.85
N ASN A 53 -6.44 8.87 -2.99
CA ASN A 53 -5.23 9.59 -3.42
C ASN A 53 -3.89 8.80 -3.23
N CYS A 54 -3.18 9.04 -2.13
CA CYS A 54 -1.89 8.40 -1.79
C CYS A 54 -2.02 7.08 -1.00
N ASP A 55 -3.24 6.64 -0.72
CA ASP A 55 -3.52 5.48 0.13
C ASP A 55 -4.00 4.26 -0.64
N ALA A 56 -3.83 3.10 -0.01
CA ALA A 56 -4.46 1.85 -0.37
C ALA A 56 -5.15 1.23 0.84
N ILE A 57 -6.27 0.54 0.61
CA ILE A 57 -6.94 -0.33 1.58
C ILE A 57 -6.84 -1.76 1.05
N ILE A 58 -6.09 -2.60 1.75
CA ILE A 58 -6.00 -4.03 1.49
C ILE A 58 -7.00 -4.73 2.39
N GLY A 59 -7.76 -5.70 1.86
CA GLY A 59 -8.63 -6.49 2.71
C GLY A 59 -9.36 -7.63 2.05
N ASP A 60 -10.12 -8.34 2.89
CA ASP A 60 -11.01 -9.42 2.49
C ASP A 60 -12.34 -8.83 1.99
N PRO A 61 -12.68 -9.01 0.69
CA PRO A 61 -13.87 -8.41 0.10
C PRO A 61 -15.17 -8.88 0.76
N ARG A 62 -15.16 -10.01 1.47
CA ARG A 62 -16.35 -10.54 2.16
C ARG A 62 -16.69 -9.77 3.43
N PHE A 63 -15.71 -9.06 4.01
CA PHE A 63 -15.80 -8.50 5.36
C PHE A 63 -15.34 -7.04 5.48
N ILE A 64 -14.79 -6.44 4.41
CA ILE A 64 -14.50 -5.01 4.36
C ILE A 64 -15.74 -4.20 4.78
N GLY A 65 -15.55 -3.24 5.67
CA GLY A 65 -16.63 -2.40 6.22
C GLY A 65 -17.49 -3.08 7.30
N HIS A 66 -17.48 -4.42 7.38
CA HIS A 66 -18.19 -5.18 8.40
C HIS A 66 -17.33 -5.48 9.63
N LEU A 67 -16.07 -5.89 9.41
CA LEU A 67 -15.14 -6.26 10.48
C LEU A 67 -13.86 -5.43 10.37
N ARG A 68 -13.54 -4.68 11.44
CA ARG A 68 -12.37 -3.78 11.48
C ARG A 68 -11.06 -4.49 11.11
N LYS A 69 -10.91 -5.74 11.53
CA LYS A 69 -9.70 -6.54 11.31
C LYS A 69 -9.54 -7.05 9.88
N ALA A 70 -10.62 -7.07 9.08
CA ALA A 70 -10.61 -7.62 7.72
C ALA A 70 -9.89 -6.72 6.69
N SER A 71 -9.43 -5.55 7.08
CA SER A 71 -8.71 -4.63 6.21
C SER A 71 -7.66 -3.81 6.95
N ARG A 72 -6.69 -3.29 6.20
CA ARG A 72 -5.69 -2.32 6.65
C ARG A 72 -5.49 -1.24 5.60
N ARG A 73 -5.23 -0.02 6.07
CA ARG A 73 -4.86 1.11 5.21
C ARG A 73 -3.34 1.24 5.17
N VAL A 74 -2.80 1.51 4.00
CA VAL A 74 -1.38 1.71 3.72
C VAL A 74 -1.24 3.05 3.00
N SER A 75 -0.47 3.99 3.55
CA SER A 75 -0.18 5.27 2.91
C SER A 75 1.20 5.26 2.28
N LEU A 76 1.34 5.83 1.07
CA LEU A 76 2.64 6.10 0.47
C LEU A 76 3.29 7.40 0.94
N GLU A 77 2.57 8.29 1.62
CA GLU A 77 3.12 9.59 2.05
C GLU A 77 4.45 9.45 2.81
N PRO A 78 4.61 8.53 3.78
CA PRO A 78 5.88 8.37 4.50
C PRO A 78 7.04 7.97 3.58
N LEU A 79 6.78 7.14 2.56
CA LEU A 79 7.79 6.70 1.59
C LEU A 79 8.16 7.82 0.60
N MET A 80 7.26 8.80 0.41
CA MET A 80 7.52 9.95 -0.45
C MET A 80 8.38 10.98 0.26
N GLU A 81 8.05 11.31 1.52
CA GLU A 81 8.84 12.25 2.33
C GLU A 81 10.27 11.76 2.55
N GLU A 82 10.47 10.45 2.81
CA GLU A 82 11.83 9.90 2.92
C GLU A 82 12.62 10.07 1.62
N LYS A 83 12.00 9.81 0.47
CA LYS A 83 12.69 9.89 -0.82
C LYS A 83 13.10 11.32 -1.16
N GLU A 84 12.22 12.29 -0.90
CA GLU A 84 12.51 13.72 -1.07
C GLU A 84 13.63 14.17 -0.12
N PHE A 85 13.59 13.76 1.15
CA PHE A 85 14.65 14.04 2.12
C PHE A 85 16.03 13.50 1.68
N TRP A 86 16.09 12.28 1.15
CA TRP A 86 17.35 11.70 0.67
C TRP A 86 17.86 12.37 -0.61
N GLU A 87 16.96 12.79 -1.51
CA GLU A 87 17.31 13.57 -2.71
C GLU A 87 17.92 14.92 -2.32
N GLU A 88 17.38 15.61 -1.32
CA GLU A 88 17.94 16.87 -0.79
C GLU A 88 19.34 16.70 -0.17
N ILE A 89 19.57 15.62 0.59
CA ILE A 89 20.90 15.30 1.15
C ILE A 89 21.94 15.08 0.03
N GLU A 90 21.56 14.37 -1.04
CA GLU A 90 22.46 14.11 -2.18
C GLU A 90 22.82 15.38 -2.95
N GLU A 91 21.90 16.34 -3.08
CA GLU A 91 22.17 17.62 -3.72
C GLU A 91 23.16 18.47 -2.91
N ILE A 92 23.02 18.48 -1.57
CA ILE A 92 23.92 19.21 -0.67
C ILE A 92 25.34 18.60 -0.70
N GLN A 93 25.48 17.28 -0.82
CA GLN A 93 26.78 16.60 -0.87
C GLN A 93 27.52 16.76 -2.22
N LYS A 94 26.82 17.22 -3.27
CA LYS A 94 27.40 17.50 -4.59
C LYS A 94 27.88 18.97 -4.74
N LEU A 95 27.68 19.79 -3.71
CA LEU A 95 28.19 21.17 -3.58
C LEU A 95 29.50 21.20 -2.77
#